data_AF-A0A5U9VPG2-F1
#
_entry.id   AF-A0A5U9VPG2-F1
#
_cell.length_a   1.000
_cell.length_b   1.000
_cell.length_c   1.000
_cell.angle_alpha   90.00
_cell.angle_beta   90.00
_cell.angle_gamma   90.00
#
_symmetry.space_group_name_H-M   'P 1'
#
loop_
_entity.id
_entity.type
_entity.pdbx_description
1 polymer ?
#
loop_
_entity_poly.entity_id
_entity_poly.type
_entity_poly.pdbx_seq_one_letter_code
_entity_poly.pdbx_strand_id
1 'polypeptide(L)'
;MSSTIHFRIAAETKRLAMQAADRQQMSLTELMRQRAEELAEEERRYQSSEHEGWLEEQIAQAFSRYDAGEGEYIGHDEMENRMNTLKQQAML
;
A
#
# COMPACT_ATOMS: atom_id res chain seq x y z
N MET A 1 0.97 7.01 -22.67
CA MET A 1 2.10 6.73 -23.58
C MET A 1 2.40 5.24 -23.50
N SER A 2 2.61 4.54 -24.62
CA SER A 2 2.97 3.11 -24.63
C SER A 2 4.49 2.94 -24.67
N SER A 3 5.03 2.15 -23.75
CA SER A 3 6.46 1.82 -23.69
C SER A 3 6.69 0.34 -23.97
N THR A 4 7.83 -0.02 -24.58
CA THR A 4 8.17 -1.41 -24.93
C THR A 4 9.35 -1.90 -24.10
N ILE A 5 9.24 -3.12 -23.56
CA ILE A 5 10.29 -3.78 -22.77
C ILE A 5 10.88 -4.93 -23.59
N HIS A 6 12.21 -4.98 -23.68
CA HIS A 6 12.93 -6.06 -24.37
C HIS A 6 13.66 -6.93 -23.34
N PHE A 7 13.37 -8.24 -23.33
CA PHE A 7 14.02 -9.19 -22.42
C PHE A 7 15.01 -10.06 -23.18
N ARG A 8 16.20 -10.26 -22.59
CA ARG A 8 17.15 -11.30 -23.00
C ARG A 8 17.05 -12.46 -22.03
N ILE A 9 16.57 -13.61 -22.51
CA ILE A 9 16.38 -14.83 -21.71
C ILE A 9 16.94 -16.04 -22.47
N ALA A 10 17.21 -17.13 -21.75
CA ALA A 10 17.63 -18.38 -22.36
C ALA A 10 16.50 -18.96 -23.22
N ALA A 11 16.87 -19.68 -24.29
CA ALA A 11 15.91 -20.31 -25.19
C ALA A 11 14.95 -21.27 -24.47
N GLU A 12 15.48 -22.03 -23.49
CA GLU A 12 14.67 -22.95 -22.70
C GLU A 12 13.67 -22.22 -21.79
N THR A 13 14.08 -21.14 -21.14
CA THR A 13 13.18 -20.29 -20.35
C THR A 13 12.05 -19.72 -21.21
N LYS A 14 12.37 -19.26 -22.43
CA LYS A 14 11.34 -18.79 -23.38
C LYS A 14 10.34 -19.90 -23.71
N ARG A 15 10.83 -21.11 -23.99
CA ARG A 15 9.98 -22.26 -24.32
C ARG A 15 9.03 -22.61 -23.17
N LEU A 16 9.54 -22.71 -21.95
CA LEU A 16 8.73 -23.01 -20.77
C LEU A 16 7.71 -21.90 -20.48
N ALA A 17 8.10 -20.63 -20.64
CA ALA A 17 7.19 -19.50 -20.47
C ALA A 17 6.05 -19.52 -21.51
N MET A 18 6.35 -19.87 -22.77
CA MET A 18 5.32 -20.05 -23.80
C MET A 18 4.35 -21.19 -23.44
N GLN A 19 4.86 -22.33 -22.96
CA GLN A 19 4.01 -23.44 -22.51
C GLN A 19 3.12 -23.04 -21.31
N ALA A 20 3.63 -22.21 -20.40
CA ALA A 20 2.86 -21.70 -19.27
C ALA A 20 1.74 -20.73 -19.71
N ALA A 21 1.99 -19.92 -20.73
CA ALA A 21 0.98 -19.03 -21.32
C ALA A 21 -0.09 -19.85 -22.06
N ASP A 22 0.30 -20.87 -22.81
CA ASP A 22 -0.61 -21.76 -23.54
C ASP A 22 -1.56 -22.52 -22.61
N ARG A 23 -1.06 -23.02 -21.46
CA ARG A 23 -1.92 -23.63 -20.41
C ARG A 23 -2.98 -22.69 -19.85
N GLN A 24 -2.73 -21.38 -19.92
CA GLN A 24 -3.67 -20.34 -19.48
C GLN A 24 -4.50 -19.78 -20.65
N GLN A 25 -4.36 -20.35 -21.85
CA GLN A 25 -5.01 -19.87 -23.09
C GLN A 25 -4.65 -18.41 -23.43
N MET A 26 -3.44 -17.98 -23.06
CA MET A 26 -2.96 -16.61 -23.26
C MET A 26 -1.69 -16.60 -24.13
N SER A 27 -1.44 -15.48 -24.80
CA SER A 27 -0.15 -15.27 -25.45
C SER A 27 0.94 -14.93 -24.42
N LEU A 28 2.20 -15.25 -24.72
CA LEU A 28 3.32 -14.90 -23.82
C LEU A 28 3.38 -13.38 -23.56
N THR A 29 3.13 -12.56 -24.57
CA THR A 29 3.14 -11.09 -24.44
C THR A 29 2.03 -10.61 -23.50
N GLU A 30 0.85 -11.20 -23.58
CA GLU A 30 -0.28 -10.84 -22.73
C GLU A 30 -0.04 -11.23 -21.27
N LEU A 31 0.47 -12.46 -21.05
CA LEU A 31 0.87 -12.91 -19.71
C LEU A 31 1.93 -11.98 -19.11
N MET A 32 2.97 -11.63 -19.87
CA MET A 32 4.03 -10.75 -19.39
C MET A 32 3.53 -9.32 -19.14
N ARG A 33 2.57 -8.83 -19.91
CA ARG A 33 1.94 -7.53 -19.68
C ARG A 33 1.17 -7.53 -18.36
N GLN A 34 0.33 -8.55 -18.14
CA GLN A 34 -0.40 -8.69 -16.89
C GLN A 34 0.56 -8.76 -15.69
N ARG A 35 1.65 -9.53 -15.78
CA ARG A 35 2.66 -9.60 -14.72
C ARG A 35 3.34 -8.26 -14.44
N ALA A 36 3.59 -7.46 -15.48
CA ALA A 36 4.15 -6.12 -15.31
C ALA A 36 3.15 -5.17 -14.62
N GLU A 37 1.86 -5.29 -14.93
CA GLU A 37 0.80 -4.50 -14.29
C GLU A 37 0.61 -4.89 -12.81
N GLU A 38 0.62 -6.20 -12.50
CA GLU A 38 0.59 -6.74 -11.14
C GLU A 38 1.78 -6.18 -10.33
N LEU A 39 3.00 -6.28 -10.87
CA LEU A 39 4.21 -5.77 -10.21
C LEU A 39 4.14 -4.25 -9.97
N ALA A 40 3.62 -3.48 -10.92
CA ALA A 40 3.46 -2.04 -10.77
C ALA A 40 2.43 -1.67 -9.69
N GLU A 41 1.38 -2.49 -9.54
CA GLU A 41 0.38 -2.32 -8.49
C GLU A 41 0.94 -2.67 -7.11
N GLU A 42 1.73 -3.74 -7.01
CA GLU A 42 2.45 -4.09 -5.78
C GLU A 42 3.39 -2.95 -5.35
N GLU A 43 4.15 -2.38 -6.29
CA GLU A 43 5.06 -1.26 -6.03
C GLU A 43 4.29 0.00 -5.59
N ARG A 44 3.18 0.34 -6.26
CA ARG A 44 2.31 1.45 -5.83
C ARG A 44 1.78 1.24 -4.42
N ARG A 45 1.37 0.01 -4.08
CA ARG A 45 0.92 -0.32 -2.73
C ARG A 45 2.05 -0.22 -1.74
N TYR A 46 3.24 -0.72 -2.06
CA TYR A 46 4.42 -0.57 -1.21
C TYR A 46 4.66 0.92 -0.90
N GLN A 47 4.77 1.76 -1.94
CA GLN A 47 4.95 3.21 -1.78
C GLN A 47 3.79 3.90 -1.04
N SER A 48 2.56 3.42 -1.19
CA SER A 48 1.38 4.00 -0.49
C SER A 48 1.19 3.45 0.93
N SER A 49 1.71 2.26 1.22
CA SER A 49 1.60 1.53 2.49
C SER A 49 2.82 1.74 3.39
N GLU A 50 3.92 2.26 2.84
CA GLU A 50 4.90 2.99 3.61
C GLU A 50 4.14 4.13 4.31
N HIS A 51 4.08 4.03 5.64
CA HIS A 51 3.24 4.73 6.63
C HIS A 51 3.08 6.27 6.49
N GLU A 52 3.75 6.89 5.53
CA GLU A 52 3.87 8.34 5.37
C GLU A 52 2.53 8.99 5.04
N GLY A 53 1.74 8.49 4.09
CA GLY A 53 0.51 9.20 3.69
C GLY A 53 -0.53 9.34 4.81
N TRP A 54 -0.79 8.27 5.56
CA TRP A 54 -1.72 8.31 6.67
C TRP A 54 -1.17 9.11 7.86
N LEU A 55 0.12 8.95 8.18
CA LEU A 55 0.74 9.67 9.30
C LEU A 55 0.86 11.16 9.00
N GLU A 56 1.24 11.54 7.78
CA GLU A 56 1.29 12.93 7.31
C GLU A 56 -0.10 13.58 7.39
N GLU A 57 -1.16 12.87 7.03
CA GLU A 57 -2.52 13.39 7.14
C GLU A 57 -2.93 13.60 8.61
N GLN A 58 -2.62 12.65 9.51
CA GLN A 58 -2.87 12.81 10.94
C GLN A 58 -2.06 13.97 11.54
N ILE A 59 -0.79 14.11 11.15
CA ILE A 59 0.07 15.22 11.56
C ILE A 59 -0.49 16.56 11.07
N ALA A 60 -0.86 16.66 9.79
CA ALA A 60 -1.43 17.86 9.21
C ALA A 60 -2.75 18.26 9.90
N GLN A 61 -3.61 17.30 10.23
CA GLN A 61 -4.84 17.55 10.99
C GLN A 61 -4.55 18.04 12.40
N ALA A 62 -3.55 17.47 13.09
CA ALA A 62 -3.16 17.91 14.43
C ALA A 62 -2.65 19.37 14.42
N PHE A 63 -1.82 19.75 13.46
CA PHE A 63 -1.36 21.13 13.30
C PHE A 63 -2.49 22.08 12.92
N SER A 64 -3.41 21.67 12.03
CA SER A 64 -4.57 22.49 11.67
C SER A 64 -5.47 22.78 12.87
N ARG A 65 -5.67 21.82 13.78
CA ARG A 65 -6.45 22.02 15.02
C ARG A 65 -5.74 22.93 16.00
N TYR A 66 -4.42 22.82 16.08
CA TYR A 66 -3.59 23.72 16.89
C TYR A 66 -3.69 25.16 16.39
N ASP A 67 -3.50 25.39 15.09
CA ASP A 67 -3.55 26.73 14.47
C ASP A 67 -4.94 27.37 14.55
N ALA A 68 -6.01 26.56 14.52
CA ALA A 68 -7.39 27.01 14.72
C ALA A 68 -7.75 27.29 16.19
N GLY A 69 -6.87 26.96 17.15
CA GLY A 69 -7.15 27.09 18.58
C GLY A 69 -8.14 26.05 19.13
N GLU A 70 -8.36 24.95 18.41
CA GLU A 70 -9.28 23.86 18.77
C GLU A 70 -8.58 22.73 19.57
N GLY A 71 -7.32 22.94 19.96
CA GLY A 71 -6.55 22.00 20.76
C GLY A 71 -7.00 21.97 22.22
N GLU A 72 -7.59 20.86 22.66
CA GLU A 72 -7.88 20.60 24.07
C GLU A 72 -6.73 19.77 24.68
N TYR A 73 -6.14 20.28 25.77
CA TYR A 73 -5.06 19.62 26.48
C TYR A 73 -5.57 19.09 27.80
N ILE A 74 -5.37 17.79 28.04
CA ILE A 74 -5.74 17.14 29.29
C ILE A 74 -4.49 16.73 30.07
N GLY A 75 -4.61 16.68 31.40
CA GLY A 75 -3.52 16.24 32.27
C GLY A 75 -3.21 14.76 32.11
N HIS A 76 -2.00 14.35 32.53
CA HIS A 76 -1.56 12.96 32.43
C HIS A 76 -2.51 11.96 33.12
N ASP A 77 -2.85 12.24 34.38
CA ASP A 77 -3.71 11.37 35.18
C ASP A 77 -5.15 11.31 34.64
N GLU A 78 -5.62 12.39 34.02
CA GLU A 78 -6.93 12.45 33.37
C GLU A 78 -6.95 11.63 32.08
N MET A 79 -5.89 11.75 31.26
CA MET A 79 -5.70 10.96 30.04
C MET A 79 -5.64 9.46 30.34
N GLU A 80 -4.88 9.07 31.37
CA GLU A 80 -4.72 7.67 31.77
C GLU A 80 -6.06 7.06 32.21
N ASN A 81 -6.81 7.75 33.06
CA ASN A 81 -8.12 7.30 33.49
C ASN A 81 -9.10 7.16 32.33
N ARG A 82 -9.16 8.16 31.43
CA ARG A 82 -10.05 8.14 30.26
C ARG A 82 -9.72 6.99 29.30
N MET A 83 -8.44 6.73 29.06
CA MET A 83 -7.99 5.63 28.21
C MET A 83 -8.30 4.26 28.82
N ASN A 84 -8.14 4.11 30.14
CA ASN A 84 -8.50 2.88 30.85
C ASN A 84 -10.01 2.60 30.79
N THR A 85 -10.85 3.62 30.92
CA THR A 85 -12.31 3.49 30.73
C THR A 85 -12.66 3.06 29.30
N LEU A 86 -12.05 3.66 28.28
CA LEU A 86 -12.28 3.30 26.87
C LEU A 86 -11.86 1.86 26.57
N LYS A 87 -10.71 1.42 27.07
CA LYS A 87 -10.23 0.04 26.93
C LYS A 87 -11.21 -0.96 27.54
N GLN A 88 -11.78 -0.65 28.70
CA GLN A 88 -12.78 -1.51 29.35
C GLN A 88 -14.09 -1.58 28.55
N GLN A 89 -14.53 -0.47 27.96
CA GLN A 89 -15.74 -0.43 27.13
C GLN A 89 -15.57 -1.17 25.80
N ALA A 90 -14.38 -1.17 25.20
CA ALA A 90 -14.10 -1.88 23.95
C ALA A 90 -13.92 -3.41 24.13
N MET A 91 -13.80 -3.88 25.37
CA MET A 91 -13.67 -5.31 25.71
C MET A 91 -15.02 -5.96 26.10
N LEU A 92 -16.11 -5.19 26.10
CA LEU A 92 -17.50 -5.65 26.30
C LEU A 92 -18.21 -5.81 24.96
#